data_AF-A0A498SGY4-F1
#
_entry.id   AF-A0A498SGY4-F1
#
_cell.length_a   1.000
_cell.length_b   1.000
_cell.length_c   1.000
_cell.angle_alpha   90.00
_cell.angle_beta   90.00
_cell.angle_gamma   90.00
#
_symmetry.space_group_name_H-M   'P 1'
#
loop_
_entity.id
_entity.type
_entity.pdbx_description
1 polymer ?
#
loop_
_entity_poly.entity_id
_entity_poly.type
_entity_poly.pdbx_seq_one_letter_code
_entity_poly.pdbx_strand_id
1 'polypeptide(L)'
;MKILDFQLKVICLDCPIGENIVMTKAPGWRISKFNGRGRKYFTTKIDCLQSCYANRYKNSTAYHCSSAIFDEDSNRCSLYSVIYPANNTLIRDASTIYYEKHCFSEQIAKLCNGALIERQPQHVLITFPDAILTTSTLMKCLLKCLWSLQDGRTFQCHSLMYFYEQKDDNCILNSRSKRSNPNSLKEERISVVDYFDLDECLNIPLMMLKFLKLLTSQIFEVRFEAPINGKHHMIPDE
;
A
#
# COMPACT_ATOMS: atom_id res chain seq x y z
N MET A 1 11.32 41.26 -0.21
CA MET A 1 10.05 41.19 -0.94
C MET A 1 9.83 39.73 -1.33
N LYS A 2 8.97 39.01 -0.60
CA LYS A 2 8.54 37.62 -0.91
C LYS A 2 7.55 37.65 -2.08
N ILE A 3 7.15 36.44 -2.54
CA ILE A 3 5.99 36.11 -3.41
C ILE A 3 6.44 35.90 -4.89
N LEU A 4 6.34 34.75 -5.56
CA LEU A 4 5.57 33.50 -5.38
C LEU A 4 6.44 32.25 -5.61
N ASP A 5 6.44 31.37 -4.62
CA ASP A 5 6.76 29.95 -4.78
C ASP A 5 5.53 29.27 -5.39
N PHE A 6 5.37 29.38 -6.71
CA PHE A 6 4.29 28.71 -7.43
C PHE A 6 4.67 27.24 -7.54
N GLN A 7 4.25 26.44 -6.56
CA GLN A 7 4.12 24.99 -6.72
C GLN A 7 3.17 24.72 -7.90
N LEU A 8 3.70 24.73 -9.12
CA LEU A 8 3.10 23.99 -10.22
C LEU A 8 3.15 22.52 -9.82
N LYS A 9 2.09 22.06 -9.16
CA LYS A 9 1.71 20.65 -9.12
C LYS A 9 1.70 20.17 -10.56
N VAL A 10 2.70 19.38 -10.93
CA VAL A 10 2.78 18.70 -12.21
C VAL A 10 1.47 17.93 -12.41
N ILE A 11 0.66 18.42 -13.33
CA ILE A 11 -0.53 17.72 -13.82
C ILE A 11 0.00 16.60 -14.69
N CYS A 12 0.11 15.39 -14.14
CA CYS A 12 0.50 14.21 -14.89
C CYS A 12 -0.62 13.82 -15.87
N LEU A 13 -0.58 14.42 -17.06
CA LEU A 13 -1.33 13.98 -18.25
C LEU A 13 -1.01 12.52 -18.59
N ASP A 14 0.24 12.13 -18.29
CA ASP A 14 0.82 10.80 -18.14
C ASP A 14 1.85 10.86 -17.00
N CYS A 15 2.39 9.72 -16.56
CA CYS A 15 3.50 9.75 -15.61
C CYS A 15 4.69 10.52 -16.19
N PRO A 16 5.46 11.26 -15.35
CA PRO A 16 6.65 11.96 -15.81
C PRO A 16 7.65 11.00 -16.49
N ILE A 17 8.52 11.54 -17.33
CA ILE A 17 9.57 10.75 -17.99
C ILE A 17 10.41 10.03 -16.93
N GLY A 18 10.58 8.72 -17.09
CA GLY A 18 11.30 7.87 -16.12
C GLY A 18 10.43 7.28 -15.01
N GLU A 19 9.14 7.61 -15.01
CA GLU A 19 8.13 7.01 -14.12
C GLU A 19 7.15 6.14 -14.90
N ASN A 20 6.60 5.14 -14.21
CA ASN A 20 5.63 4.20 -14.71
C ASN A 20 4.44 4.12 -13.76
N ILE A 21 3.31 3.66 -14.31
CA ILE A 21 2.05 3.56 -13.59
C ILE A 21 2.08 2.37 -12.64
N VAL A 22 1.68 2.60 -11.40
CA VAL A 22 1.23 1.56 -10.46
C VAL A 22 -0.20 1.88 -10.05
N MET A 23 -1.07 0.88 -10.13
CA MET A 23 -2.48 1.03 -9.81
C MET A 23 -2.78 0.46 -8.43
N THR A 24 -3.53 1.19 -7.60
CA THR A 24 -4.13 0.66 -6.38
C THR A 24 -5.59 0.27 -6.62
N LYS A 25 -6.06 -0.81 -5.98
CA LYS A 25 -7.47 -1.24 -5.98
C LYS A 25 -8.04 -1.21 -4.56
N ALA A 26 -9.27 -0.73 -4.39
CA ALA A 26 -10.01 -0.79 -3.14
C ALA A 26 -11.41 -1.41 -3.39
N PRO A 27 -11.53 -2.74 -3.28
CA PRO A 27 -12.83 -3.43 -3.42
C PRO A 27 -13.78 -3.10 -2.27
N GLY A 28 -15.05 -2.86 -2.58
CA GLY A 28 -16.09 -2.47 -1.63
C GLY A 28 -16.07 -0.98 -1.25
N TRP A 29 -15.38 -0.14 -2.04
CA TRP A 29 -15.21 1.29 -1.77
C TRP A 29 -15.38 2.13 -3.03
N ARG A 30 -15.90 3.34 -2.83
CA ARG A 30 -15.98 4.38 -3.86
C ARG A 30 -15.69 5.76 -3.30
N ILE A 31 -15.32 6.70 -4.16
CA ILE A 31 -15.27 8.12 -3.79
C ILE A 31 -16.69 8.67 -3.55
N SER A 32 -16.85 9.42 -2.47
CA SER A 32 -18.11 10.10 -2.09
C SER A 32 -18.27 11.47 -2.74
N LYS A 33 -17.15 12.15 -2.97
CA LYS A 33 -17.09 13.50 -3.53
C LYS A 33 -16.13 13.51 -4.72
N PHE A 34 -16.59 14.07 -5.83
CA PHE A 34 -15.80 14.25 -7.02
C PHE A 34 -16.03 15.65 -7.57
N ASN A 35 -14.98 16.45 -7.64
CA ASN A 35 -14.97 17.74 -8.34
C ASN A 35 -14.13 17.58 -9.61
N GLY A 36 -14.78 17.46 -10.77
CA GLY A 36 -14.10 17.32 -12.05
C GLY A 36 -14.99 16.80 -13.17
N ARG A 37 -14.38 16.36 -14.27
CA ARG A 37 -15.06 15.68 -15.38
C ARG A 37 -15.04 14.17 -15.13
N GLY A 38 -16.21 13.56 -15.20
CA GLY A 38 -16.39 12.12 -15.13
C GLY A 38 -17.03 11.59 -16.42
N ARG A 39 -16.66 10.39 -16.84
CA ARG A 39 -17.30 9.69 -17.96
C ARG A 39 -17.81 8.34 -17.49
N LYS A 40 -19.04 8.00 -17.86
CA LYS A 40 -19.68 6.72 -17.51
C LYS A 40 -20.04 5.92 -18.75
N TYR A 41 -19.93 4.60 -18.67
CA TYR A 41 -20.30 3.67 -19.74
C TYR A 41 -20.37 2.23 -19.21
N PHE A 42 -21.12 1.38 -19.90
CA PHE A 42 -21.19 -0.05 -19.63
C PHE A 42 -19.95 -0.75 -20.22
N THR A 43 -19.32 -1.62 -19.43
CA THR A 43 -18.11 -2.34 -19.82
C THR A 43 -17.78 -3.44 -18.79
N THR A 44 -16.67 -4.16 -18.98
CA THR A 44 -16.19 -5.15 -18.01
C THR A 44 -15.28 -4.53 -16.96
N LYS A 45 -15.06 -5.23 -15.84
CA LYS A 45 -14.08 -4.84 -14.81
C LYS A 45 -12.69 -4.60 -15.39
N ILE A 46 -12.24 -5.53 -16.25
CA ILE A 46 -10.92 -5.49 -16.87
C ILE A 46 -10.82 -4.28 -17.81
N ASP A 47 -11.82 -4.05 -18.64
CA ASP A 47 -11.83 -2.91 -19.55
C ASP A 47 -11.92 -1.56 -18.84
N CYS A 48 -12.61 -1.48 -17.71
CA CYS A 48 -12.65 -0.27 -16.89
C CYS A 48 -11.26 0.08 -16.35
N LEU A 49 -10.55 -0.92 -15.80
CA LEU A 49 -9.18 -0.77 -15.33
C LEU A 49 -8.25 -0.38 -16.50
N GLN A 50 -8.33 -1.07 -17.63
CA GLN A 50 -7.49 -0.80 -18.81
C GLN A 50 -7.75 0.57 -19.41
N SER A 51 -9.01 1.00 -19.50
CA SER A 51 -9.38 2.34 -19.91
C SER A 51 -8.73 3.40 -19.03
N CYS A 52 -8.74 3.22 -17.71
CA CYS A 52 -8.07 4.16 -16.82
C CYS A 52 -6.54 4.10 -16.95
N TYR A 53 -5.96 2.89 -16.93
CA TYR A 53 -4.53 2.65 -17.07
C TYR A 53 -3.97 3.31 -18.34
N ALA A 54 -4.61 3.07 -19.49
CA ALA A 54 -4.17 3.55 -20.80
C ALA A 54 -4.59 5.00 -21.13
N ASN A 55 -5.25 5.72 -20.21
CA ASN A 55 -5.80 7.05 -20.46
C ASN A 55 -6.75 7.08 -21.69
N ARG A 56 -7.70 6.13 -21.73
CA ARG A 56 -8.69 5.99 -22.79
C ARG A 56 -10.10 5.85 -22.25
N TYR A 57 -11.06 6.53 -22.86
CA TYR A 57 -12.49 6.29 -22.72
C TYR A 57 -12.92 5.21 -23.72
N LYS A 58 -13.61 4.17 -23.23
CA LYS A 58 -14.02 3.01 -24.04
C LYS A 58 -12.86 2.41 -24.85
N ASN A 59 -11.66 2.33 -24.26
CA ASN A 59 -10.42 1.82 -24.88
C ASN A 59 -10.00 2.46 -26.22
N SER A 60 -10.64 3.54 -26.67
CA SER A 60 -10.49 4.09 -28.02
C SER A 60 -10.27 5.60 -28.05
N THR A 61 -11.04 6.35 -27.26
CA THR A 61 -10.98 7.81 -27.25
C THR A 61 -10.02 8.29 -26.17
N ALA A 62 -9.12 9.22 -26.47
CA ALA A 62 -8.22 9.77 -25.44
C ALA A 62 -9.00 10.36 -24.26
N TYR A 63 -8.62 9.99 -23.03
CA TYR A 63 -9.24 10.49 -21.80
C TYR A 63 -8.27 10.40 -20.63
N HIS A 64 -7.91 11.53 -20.04
CA HIS A 64 -7.07 11.53 -18.85
C HIS A 64 -7.80 10.91 -17.66
N CYS A 65 -7.26 9.80 -17.16
CA CYS A 65 -7.81 9.09 -16.02
C CYS A 65 -6.79 9.02 -14.89
N SER A 66 -7.18 9.58 -13.75
CA SER A 66 -6.44 9.47 -12.49
C SER A 66 -7.07 8.43 -11.56
N SER A 67 -8.37 8.19 -11.69
CA SER A 67 -9.06 7.14 -10.92
C SER A 67 -10.29 6.63 -11.66
N ALA A 68 -10.72 5.40 -11.34
CA ALA A 68 -11.94 4.80 -11.87
C ALA A 68 -12.76 4.13 -10.76
N ILE A 69 -14.07 4.03 -10.98
CA ILE A 69 -14.95 3.16 -10.19
C ILE A 69 -15.60 2.18 -11.15
N PHE A 70 -15.48 0.89 -10.86
CA PHE A 70 -16.28 -0.15 -11.50
C PHE A 70 -17.39 -0.59 -10.55
N ASP A 71 -18.62 -0.57 -11.01
CA ASP A 71 -19.83 -1.02 -10.31
C ASP A 71 -20.18 -2.41 -10.86
N GLU A 72 -20.02 -3.43 -10.01
CA GLU A 72 -20.14 -4.85 -10.35
C GLU A 72 -21.60 -5.26 -10.61
N ASP A 73 -22.57 -4.64 -9.91
CA ASP A 73 -23.99 -4.94 -10.06
C ASP A 73 -24.53 -4.48 -11.43
N SER A 74 -24.08 -3.31 -11.90
CA SER A 74 -24.56 -2.70 -13.14
C SER A 74 -23.59 -2.80 -14.33
N ASN A 75 -22.42 -3.43 -14.15
CA ASN A 75 -21.33 -3.47 -15.14
C ASN A 75 -20.98 -2.09 -15.70
N ARG A 76 -20.89 -1.10 -14.80
CA ARG A 76 -20.73 0.30 -15.19
C ARG A 76 -19.39 0.84 -14.70
N CYS A 77 -18.61 1.37 -15.63
CA CYS A 77 -17.38 2.07 -15.34
C CYS A 77 -17.63 3.57 -15.25
N SER A 78 -17.02 4.21 -14.25
CA SER A 78 -16.93 5.66 -14.11
C SER A 78 -15.46 6.06 -14.08
N LEU A 79 -14.98 6.78 -15.10
CA LEU A 79 -13.61 7.29 -15.18
C LEU A 79 -13.54 8.75 -14.72
N TYR A 80 -12.50 9.10 -13.98
CA TYR A 80 -12.33 10.40 -13.36
C TYR A 80 -10.93 10.97 -13.62
N SER A 81 -10.85 12.25 -14.01
CA SER A 81 -9.59 12.93 -14.36
C SER A 81 -8.91 13.69 -13.21
N VAL A 82 -9.51 13.67 -12.01
CA VAL A 82 -9.17 14.28 -10.71
C VAL A 82 -8.61 15.73 -10.69
N ILE A 83 -9.25 16.61 -9.89
CA ILE A 83 -8.75 17.97 -9.56
C ILE A 83 -8.38 18.14 -8.07
N TYR A 84 -8.57 17.16 -7.16
CA TYR A 84 -8.01 17.19 -5.78
C TYR A 84 -7.68 15.77 -5.24
N PRO A 85 -6.64 15.60 -4.38
CA PRO A 85 -6.30 14.30 -3.81
C PRO A 85 -7.46 13.74 -2.99
N ALA A 86 -7.82 12.48 -3.26
CA ALA A 86 -8.95 11.75 -2.68
C ALA A 86 -8.79 11.42 -1.18
N ASN A 87 -7.94 12.15 -0.46
CA ASN A 87 -7.65 11.92 0.95
C ASN A 87 -8.97 11.99 1.74
N ASN A 88 -9.29 10.90 2.45
CA ASN A 88 -10.51 10.76 3.26
C ASN A 88 -11.85 10.91 2.50
N THR A 89 -11.90 10.58 1.21
CA THR A 89 -13.15 10.68 0.41
C THR A 89 -13.82 9.34 0.12
N LEU A 90 -13.17 8.22 0.48
CA LEU A 90 -13.71 6.89 0.22
C LEU A 90 -14.79 6.51 1.22
N ILE A 91 -15.90 6.00 0.71
CA ILE A 91 -17.02 5.46 1.49
C ILE A 91 -17.32 4.03 1.05
N ARG A 92 -17.84 3.23 1.98
CA ARG A 92 -18.18 1.84 1.71
C ARG A 92 -19.30 1.75 0.68
N ASP A 93 -19.09 0.88 -0.29
CA ASP A 93 -20.06 0.48 -1.30
C ASP A 93 -19.63 -0.88 -1.83
N ALA A 94 -20.23 -1.94 -1.27
CA ALA A 94 -19.84 -3.34 -1.48
C ALA A 94 -19.90 -3.77 -2.95
N SER A 95 -20.71 -3.09 -3.77
CA SER A 95 -20.89 -3.37 -5.19
C SER A 95 -19.81 -2.77 -6.08
N THR A 96 -18.86 -2.01 -5.50
CA THR A 96 -17.93 -1.20 -6.29
C THR A 96 -16.47 -1.53 -6.02
N ILE A 97 -15.63 -1.29 -7.03
CA ILE A 97 -14.18 -1.34 -6.92
C ILE A 97 -13.63 0.02 -7.34
N TYR A 98 -12.93 0.69 -6.42
CA TYR A 98 -12.20 1.91 -6.72
C TYR A 98 -10.78 1.61 -7.18
N TYR A 99 -10.37 2.22 -8.28
CA TYR A 99 -9.00 2.17 -8.80
C TYR A 99 -8.39 3.56 -8.79
N GLU A 100 -7.12 3.66 -8.42
CA GLU A 100 -6.39 4.93 -8.40
C GLU A 100 -5.00 4.73 -9.02
N LYS A 101 -4.62 5.69 -9.86
CA LYS A 101 -3.36 5.69 -10.61
C LYS A 101 -2.30 6.46 -9.84
N HIS A 102 -1.14 5.83 -9.66
CA HIS A 102 0.05 6.44 -9.07
C HIS A 102 1.21 6.34 -10.06
N CYS A 103 2.13 7.31 -9.99
CA CYS A 103 3.35 7.32 -10.77
C CYS A 103 4.54 7.10 -9.83
N PHE A 104 5.35 6.09 -10.16
CA PHE A 104 6.58 5.77 -9.44
C PHE A 104 7.72 5.61 -10.44
N SER A 105 8.97 5.77 -9.98
CA SER A 105 10.14 5.48 -10.83
C SER A 105 10.04 4.10 -11.49
N GLU A 106 10.59 3.97 -12.70
CA GLU A 106 10.56 2.72 -13.46
C GLU A 106 11.04 1.50 -12.65
N GLN A 107 12.09 1.68 -11.84
CA GLN A 107 12.63 0.61 -10.98
C GLN A 107 11.61 0.09 -9.99
N ILE A 108 10.81 0.99 -9.40
CA ILE A 108 9.79 0.66 -8.41
C ILE A 108 8.55 0.07 -9.08
N ALA A 109 8.10 0.63 -10.18
CA ALA A 109 6.98 0.09 -10.93
C ALA A 109 7.25 -1.33 -11.46
N LYS A 110 8.51 -1.62 -11.84
CA LYS A 110 8.94 -2.97 -12.23
C LYS A 110 8.78 -4.00 -11.11
N LEU A 111 8.89 -3.60 -9.84
CA LEU A 111 8.64 -4.50 -8.71
C LEU A 111 7.21 -5.02 -8.72
N CYS A 112 6.24 -4.20 -9.14
CA CYS A 112 4.85 -4.61 -9.24
C CYS A 112 4.56 -5.47 -10.49
N ASN A 113 5.39 -5.43 -11.53
CA ASN A 113 5.19 -6.17 -12.79
C ASN A 113 3.74 -6.09 -13.34
N GLY A 114 3.11 -4.91 -13.25
CA GLY A 114 1.72 -4.68 -13.68
C GLY A 114 0.63 -5.17 -12.70
N ALA A 115 1.00 -5.85 -11.61
CA ALA A 115 0.07 -6.21 -10.55
C ALA A 115 -0.34 -4.99 -9.71
N LEU A 116 -1.48 -5.13 -9.02
CA LEU A 116 -2.13 -4.05 -8.28
C LEU A 116 -1.74 -4.07 -6.81
N ILE A 117 -1.66 -2.90 -6.19
CA ILE A 117 -1.57 -2.79 -4.72
C ILE A 117 -3.00 -2.79 -4.17
N GLU A 118 -3.31 -3.66 -3.20
CA GLU A 118 -4.63 -3.66 -2.54
C GLU A 118 -4.65 -2.58 -1.46
N ARG A 119 -5.68 -1.73 -1.48
CA ARG A 119 -5.94 -0.68 -0.49
C ARG A 119 -7.20 -1.07 0.26
N GLN A 120 -7.12 -1.07 1.59
CA GLN A 120 -8.27 -1.27 2.47
C GLN A 120 -8.43 -0.04 3.37
N PRO A 121 -9.32 0.88 2.98
CA PRO A 121 -9.63 2.04 3.80
C PRO A 121 -10.22 1.66 5.15
N GLN A 122 -9.95 2.46 6.19
CA GLN A 122 -10.44 2.26 7.56
C GLN A 122 -10.09 0.89 8.14
N HIS A 123 -8.86 0.42 7.86
CA HIS A 123 -8.33 -0.81 8.43
C HIS A 123 -6.91 -0.60 8.95
N VAL A 124 -6.59 -1.35 9.99
CA VAL A 124 -5.27 -1.44 10.59
C VAL A 124 -4.84 -2.90 10.69
N LEU A 125 -3.54 -3.14 10.56
CA LEU A 125 -2.92 -4.42 10.86
C LEU A 125 -2.40 -4.39 12.30
N ILE A 126 -3.01 -5.16 13.19
CA ILE A 126 -2.61 -5.29 14.59
C ILE A 126 -1.41 -6.25 14.68
N THR A 127 -0.22 -5.69 14.52
CA THR A 127 1.08 -6.38 14.60
C THR A 127 2.13 -5.49 15.27
N PHE A 128 3.31 -6.04 15.57
CA PHE A 128 4.48 -5.24 15.87
C PHE A 128 5.05 -4.68 14.58
N PRO A 129 5.05 -3.34 14.39
CA PRO A 129 5.56 -2.75 13.17
C PRO A 129 7.09 -2.83 13.12
N ASP A 130 7.63 -3.06 11.93
CA ASP A 130 9.08 -3.11 11.71
C ASP A 130 9.69 -1.71 11.61
N ALA A 131 8.91 -0.72 11.15
CA ALA A 131 9.28 0.68 11.20
C ALA A 131 8.07 1.60 11.35
N ILE A 132 8.27 2.68 12.12
CA ILE A 132 7.34 3.79 12.27
C ILE A 132 8.08 5.04 11.78
N LEU A 133 7.50 5.75 10.83
CA LEU A 133 8.12 6.89 10.15
C LEU A 133 7.14 8.06 10.07
N THR A 134 7.68 9.28 10.01
CA THR A 134 6.93 10.47 9.61
C THR A 134 7.14 10.73 8.11
N THR A 135 6.05 10.83 7.35
CA THR A 135 6.07 11.18 5.93
C THR A 135 5.03 12.25 5.61
N SER A 136 5.34 13.13 4.64
CA SER A 136 4.42 14.23 4.31
C SER A 136 3.25 13.83 3.39
N THR A 137 3.30 12.64 2.77
CA THR A 137 2.28 12.14 1.85
C THR A 137 2.22 10.60 1.86
N LEU A 138 1.06 10.04 1.54
CA LEU A 138 0.87 8.60 1.30
C LEU A 138 1.89 8.06 0.29
N MET A 139 2.12 8.80 -0.81
CA MET A 139 3.09 8.38 -1.84
C MET A 139 4.51 8.21 -1.29
N LYS A 140 4.94 9.10 -0.39
CA LYS A 140 6.24 8.93 0.27
C LYS A 140 6.24 7.71 1.19
N CYS A 141 5.14 7.41 1.88
CA CYS A 141 5.04 6.20 2.70
C CYS A 141 5.11 4.92 1.84
N LEU A 142 4.35 4.83 0.76
CA LEU A 142 4.42 3.73 -0.22
C LEU A 142 5.82 3.56 -0.78
N LEU A 143 6.48 4.66 -1.15
CA LEU A 143 7.84 4.62 -1.66
C LEU A 143 8.85 4.11 -0.61
N LYS A 144 8.69 4.47 0.66
CA LYS A 144 9.52 3.93 1.75
C LYS A 144 9.34 2.42 1.94
N CYS A 145 8.11 1.92 1.80
CA CYS A 145 7.83 0.48 1.83
C CYS A 145 8.48 -0.24 0.62
N LEU A 146 8.27 0.28 -0.59
CA LEU A 146 8.81 -0.32 -1.83
C LEU A 146 10.34 -0.31 -1.87
N TRP A 147 11.00 0.76 -1.39
CA TRP A 147 12.46 0.82 -1.29
C TRP A 147 13.06 -0.08 -0.21
N SER A 148 12.29 -0.53 0.79
CA SER A 148 12.82 -1.42 1.81
C SER A 148 13.37 -2.74 1.22
N LEU A 149 12.94 -3.07 0.00
CA LEU A 149 13.39 -4.23 -0.78
C LEU A 149 14.73 -4.02 -1.49
N GLN A 150 15.11 -2.77 -1.77
CA GLN A 150 16.31 -2.41 -2.52
C GLN A 150 17.46 -1.97 -1.60
N ASP A 151 17.14 -1.38 -0.45
CA ASP A 151 18.12 -0.75 0.44
C ASP A 151 18.87 -1.73 1.37
N GLY A 152 18.69 -3.05 1.22
CA GLY A 152 19.37 -4.04 2.09
C GLY A 152 19.01 -3.92 3.58
N ARG A 153 17.84 -3.34 3.90
CA ARG A 153 17.36 -3.18 5.27
C ARG A 153 17.09 -4.52 5.93
N THR A 154 17.04 -4.53 7.26
CA THR A 154 16.76 -5.70 8.12
C THR A 154 15.41 -6.37 7.88
N PHE A 155 14.50 -5.76 7.10
CA PHE A 155 13.20 -6.33 6.78
C PHE A 155 12.69 -5.93 5.39
N GLN A 156 11.89 -6.84 4.81
CA GLN A 156 11.15 -6.61 3.57
C GLN A 156 9.74 -6.13 3.93
N CYS A 157 9.28 -5.02 3.35
CA CYS A 157 7.96 -4.47 3.62
C CYS A 157 6.91 -5.16 2.73
N HIS A 158 5.92 -5.76 3.37
CA HIS A 158 4.80 -6.47 2.72
C HIS A 158 3.49 -5.69 2.81
N SER A 159 3.37 -4.82 3.81
CA SER A 159 2.22 -3.94 3.95
C SER A 159 2.58 -2.65 4.69
N LEU A 160 1.72 -1.64 4.55
CA LEU A 160 1.84 -0.41 5.32
C LEU A 160 0.48 0.10 5.78
N MET A 161 0.51 0.98 6.78
CA MET A 161 -0.63 1.81 7.17
C MET A 161 -0.26 3.28 7.06
N TYR A 162 -1.16 4.09 6.51
CA TYR A 162 -0.98 5.54 6.44
C TYR A 162 -2.12 6.26 7.15
N PHE A 163 -1.74 7.03 8.17
CA PHE A 163 -2.60 7.76 9.07
C PHE A 163 -2.70 9.22 8.60
N TYR A 164 -3.83 9.62 8.02
CA TYR A 164 -3.91 10.88 7.25
C TYR A 164 -3.92 12.15 8.12
N GLU A 165 -4.40 12.04 9.36
CA GLU A 165 -4.61 13.20 10.25
C GLU A 165 -3.43 13.39 11.23
N GLN A 166 -2.55 12.40 11.29
CA GLN A 166 -1.37 12.36 12.14
C GLN A 166 -0.23 13.11 11.47
N LYS A 167 0.37 14.06 12.21
CA LYS A 167 1.50 14.86 11.72
C LYS A 167 2.82 14.09 11.80
N ASP A 168 2.98 13.30 12.86
CA ASP A 168 4.15 12.50 13.16
C ASP A 168 3.74 11.02 13.22
N ASP A 169 4.71 10.12 13.00
CA ASP A 169 4.54 8.66 13.09
C ASP A 169 3.37 8.13 12.25
N ASN A 170 3.13 8.78 11.12
CA ASN A 170 1.94 8.58 10.30
C ASN A 170 2.10 7.50 9.21
N CYS A 171 3.29 6.91 9.09
CA CYS A 171 3.62 5.88 8.13
C CYS A 171 4.18 4.65 8.86
N ILE A 172 3.38 3.59 8.92
CA ILE A 172 3.73 2.35 9.61
C ILE A 172 4.05 1.28 8.57
N LEU A 173 5.25 0.72 8.60
CA LEU A 173 5.71 -0.32 7.67
C LEU A 173 5.76 -1.67 8.38
N ASN A 174 5.28 -2.72 7.69
CA ASN A 174 5.21 -4.07 8.24
C ASN A 174 5.79 -5.10 7.27
N SER A 175 6.54 -6.05 7.81
CA SER A 175 6.97 -7.30 7.17
C SER A 175 5.88 -8.37 7.13
N ARG A 176 4.75 -8.10 7.81
CA ARG A 176 3.53 -8.90 7.76
C ARG A 176 2.50 -8.23 6.88
N SER A 177 1.58 -9.03 6.35
CA SER A 177 0.44 -8.59 5.54
C SER A 177 -0.85 -9.27 6.03
N LYS A 178 -1.99 -8.88 5.46
CA LYS A 178 -3.27 -9.57 5.62
C LYS A 178 -3.16 -11.02 5.15
N ARG A 179 -2.32 -11.31 4.14
CA ARG A 179 -2.09 -12.68 3.67
C ARG A 179 -1.30 -13.50 4.68
N SER A 180 -0.25 -12.94 5.27
CA SER A 180 0.55 -13.65 6.28
C SER A 180 -0.17 -13.72 7.64
N ASN A 181 -0.95 -12.71 8.00
CA ASN A 181 -1.58 -12.53 9.31
C ASN A 181 -3.05 -12.08 9.18
N PRO A 182 -3.95 -12.89 8.60
CA PRO A 182 -5.31 -12.46 8.25
C PRO A 182 -6.15 -12.02 9.45
N ASN A 183 -5.96 -12.67 10.60
CA ASN A 183 -6.73 -12.37 11.83
C ASN A 183 -6.30 -11.05 12.49
N SER A 184 -5.15 -10.50 12.11
CA SER A 184 -4.62 -9.23 12.64
C SER A 184 -5.19 -8.01 11.94
N LEU A 185 -5.77 -8.16 10.75
CA LEU A 185 -6.41 -7.04 10.08
C LEU A 185 -7.75 -6.72 10.76
N LYS A 186 -7.93 -5.49 11.21
CA LYS A 186 -9.12 -5.01 11.91
C LYS A 186 -9.61 -3.72 11.30
N GLU A 187 -10.92 -3.48 11.42
CA GLU A 187 -11.51 -2.18 11.11
C GLU A 187 -11.05 -1.15 12.15
N GLU A 188 -10.65 0.02 11.67
CA GLU A 188 -10.44 1.22 12.48
C GLU A 188 -11.68 2.11 12.37
N ARG A 189 -12.06 2.75 13.47
CA ARG A 189 -13.31 3.53 13.55
C ARG A 189 -13.10 4.98 13.97
N ILE A 190 -11.92 5.30 14.50
CA ILE A 190 -11.59 6.59 15.08
C ILE A 190 -10.63 7.32 14.14
N SER A 191 -9.50 6.70 13.83
CA SER A 191 -8.46 7.34 13.01
C SER A 191 -8.74 7.18 11.53
N VAL A 192 -8.54 8.25 10.75
CA VAL A 192 -8.55 8.15 9.28
C VAL A 192 -7.27 7.48 8.82
N VAL A 193 -7.36 6.19 8.51
CA VAL A 193 -6.23 5.34 8.14
C VAL A 193 -6.58 4.44 6.96
N ASP A 194 -5.59 4.18 6.12
CA ASP A 194 -5.67 3.14 5.10
C ASP A 194 -4.56 2.11 5.30
N TYR A 195 -4.94 0.84 5.19
CA TYR A 195 -4.01 -0.28 5.05
C TYR A 195 -3.73 -0.54 3.57
N PHE A 196 -2.48 -0.86 3.23
CA PHE A 196 -2.08 -1.25 1.87
C PHE A 196 -1.34 -2.58 1.91
N ASP A 197 -1.77 -3.52 1.08
CA ASP A 197 -1.14 -4.82 0.87
C ASP A 197 -0.32 -4.81 -0.42
N LEU A 198 0.97 -5.15 -0.31
CA LEU A 198 1.89 -5.14 -1.43
C LEU A 198 2.24 -6.55 -1.93
N ASP A 199 1.73 -7.62 -1.31
CA ASP A 199 2.15 -8.99 -1.65
C ASP A 199 1.86 -9.38 -3.11
N GLU A 200 0.75 -8.90 -3.67
CA GLU A 200 0.40 -9.13 -5.09
C GLU A 200 1.32 -8.33 -6.03
N CYS A 201 1.57 -7.05 -5.72
CA CYS A 201 2.56 -6.24 -6.44
C CYS A 201 3.92 -6.96 -6.44
N LEU A 202 4.43 -7.32 -5.27
CA LEU A 202 5.78 -7.88 -5.13
C LEU A 202 5.92 -9.33 -5.60
N ASN A 203 4.84 -9.92 -6.17
CA ASN A 203 4.77 -11.31 -6.60
C ASN A 203 5.30 -12.30 -5.54
N ILE A 204 5.01 -12.03 -4.27
CA ILE A 204 5.55 -12.83 -3.16
C ILE A 204 4.76 -14.14 -3.08
N PRO A 205 5.37 -15.29 -3.40
CA PRO A 205 4.66 -16.55 -3.42
C PRO A 205 4.24 -16.93 -1.99
N LEU A 206 3.00 -17.42 -1.84
CA LEU A 206 2.47 -17.88 -0.55
C LEU A 206 3.36 -18.93 0.14
N MET A 207 4.16 -19.70 -0.63
CA MET A 207 5.11 -20.67 -0.10
C MET A 207 6.28 -20.02 0.65
N MET A 208 6.85 -18.91 0.16
CA MET A 208 7.98 -18.23 0.81
C MET A 208 7.59 -17.67 2.19
N LEU A 209 6.34 -17.21 2.35
CA LEU A 209 5.80 -16.74 3.64
C LEU A 209 5.65 -17.86 4.67
N LYS A 210 5.37 -19.10 4.24
CA LYS A 210 5.31 -20.27 5.13
C LYS A 210 6.70 -20.71 5.61
N PHE A 211 7.69 -20.72 4.70
CA PHE A 211 9.08 -21.05 5.05
C PHE A 211 9.69 -20.02 6.01
N LEU A 212 9.43 -18.72 5.82
CA LEU A 212 9.89 -17.70 6.77
C LEU A 212 9.26 -17.88 8.16
N LYS A 213 7.96 -18.22 8.24
CA LYS A 213 7.30 -18.53 9.53
C LYS A 213 7.96 -19.71 10.23
N LEU A 214 8.24 -20.81 9.51
CA LEU A 214 8.93 -21.97 10.09
C LEU A 214 10.33 -21.61 10.61
N LEU A 215 11.10 -20.83 9.85
CA LEU A 215 12.44 -20.39 10.26
C LEU A 215 12.40 -19.47 11.49
N THR A 216 11.47 -18.52 11.55
CA THR A 216 11.33 -17.65 12.74
C THR A 216 10.84 -18.40 13.98
N SER A 217 10.03 -19.45 13.81
CA SER A 217 9.60 -20.30 14.92
C SER A 217 10.74 -21.18 15.45
N GLN A 218 11.65 -21.63 14.58
CA GLN A 218 12.83 -22.43 14.98
C GLN A 218 13.93 -21.59 15.66
N ILE A 219 14.04 -20.29 15.33
CA ILE A 219 15.04 -19.40 15.95
C ILE A 219 14.67 -19.04 17.40
N PHE A 220 13.38 -19.10 17.78
CA PHE A 220 12.93 -18.83 19.16
C PHE A 220 13.16 -19.99 20.15
N GLU A 221 13.49 -21.21 19.68
CA GLU A 221 13.84 -22.34 20.57
C GLU A 221 15.31 -22.38 21.00
N VAL A 222 16.17 -21.48 20.49
CA VAL A 222 17.58 -21.42 20.91
C VAL A 222 17.82 -20.19 21.77
N ARG A 223 17.38 -20.23 23.03
CA ARG A 223 17.89 -19.32 24.08
C ARG A 223 18.11 -20.04 25.42
N PHE A 224 19.40 -20.13 25.75
CA PHE A 224 20.02 -20.21 27.07
C PHE A 224 19.82 -21.47 27.92
N GLU A 225 20.68 -22.47 27.72
CA GLU A 225 21.29 -23.18 28.86
C GLU A 225 22.67 -22.57 29.11
N ALA A 226 22.79 -21.79 30.19
CA ALA A 226 24.07 -21.37 30.73
C ALA A 226 24.68 -22.54 31.54
N PRO A 227 25.98 -22.87 31.38
CA PRO A 227 26.60 -23.91 32.18
C PRO A 227 26.87 -23.40 33.60
N ILE A 228 26.20 -23.99 34.59
CA ILE A 228 26.51 -23.81 36.01
C ILE A 228 27.80 -24.60 36.28
N ASN A 229 28.95 -23.92 36.28
CA ASN A 229 30.21 -24.50 36.72
C ASN A 229 30.53 -23.97 38.12
N GLY A 230 30.27 -24.77 39.15
CA GLY A 230 30.59 -24.48 40.55
C GLY A 230 31.21 -25.70 41.21
N LYS A 231 32.51 -25.91 40.99
CA LYS A 231 33.31 -26.84 41.80
C LYS A 231 33.61 -26.18 43.15
N HIS A 232 33.01 -26.69 44.22
CA HIS A 232 33.54 -26.47 45.57
C HIS A 232 34.66 -27.49 45.81
N HIS A 233 35.89 -27.00 45.90
CA HIS A 233 37.00 -27.68 46.55
C HIS A 233 37.28 -26.93 47.84
N MET A 234 37.07 -27.59 48.97
CA MET A 234 37.53 -27.14 50.28
C MET A 234 39.00 -27.54 50.43
N ILE A 235 39.86 -26.56 50.70
CA ILE A 235 41.19 -26.74 51.30
C ILE A 235 41.05 -26.18 52.73
N PRO A 236 41.46 -26.92 53.78
CA PRO A 236 41.52 -26.39 55.14
C PRO A 236 42.84 -25.66 55.35
N ASP A 237 42.79 -24.45 55.90
CA ASP A 237 43.95 -23.79 56.49
C ASP A 237 43.78 -23.78 58.03
N GLU A 238 44.94 -23.93 58.67
CA GLU A 238 45.25 -24.00 60.11
C GLU A 238 44.65 -22.87 60.97
#